data_AF-A0A811TBH9-F1
#
_entry.id   AF-A0A811TBH9-F1
#
_cell.length_a   1.000
_cell.length_b   1.000
_cell.length_c   1.000
_cell.angle_alpha   90.00
_cell.angle_beta   90.00
_cell.angle_gamma   90.00
#
_symmetry.space_group_name_H-M   'P 1'
#
loop_
_entity.id
_entity.type
_entity.pdbx_description
1 polymer ?
#
loop_
_entity_poly.entity_id
_entity_poly.type
_entity_poly.pdbx_seq_one_letter_code
_entity_poly.pdbx_strand_id
1 'polypeptide(L)' 'MKILVVQESDWVRRCPHQNHHLMERLSRKGHEARVIDYEIMWKEHKNKEII' A
#
# COMPACT_ATOMS: atom_id res chain seq x y z
N MET A 1 -16.68 -5.46 7.24
CA MET A 1 -15.60 -6.47 7.33
C MET A 1 -14.27 -5.74 7.53
N LYS A 2 -13.27 -6.39 8.16
CA LYS A 2 -11.92 -5.84 8.29
C LYS A 2 -11.03 -6.45 7.21
N ILE A 3 -10.44 -5.60 6.37
CA ILE A 3 -9.69 -6.00 5.18
C ILE A 3 -8.28 -5.41 5.29
N LEU A 4 -7.27 -6.28 5.24
CA LEU A 4 -5.88 -5.89 5.15
C LEU A 4 -5.39 -6.17 3.73
N VAL A 5 -4.85 -5.14 3.08
CA VAL A 5 -4.26 -5.26 1.75
C VAL A 5 -2.77 -4.96 1.85
N VAL A 6 -1.96 -5.88 1.33
CA VAL A 6 -0.53 -5.64 1.10
C VAL A 6 -0.37 -5.31 -0.37
N GLN A 7 0.22 -4.16 -0.68
CA GLN A 7 0.60 -3.80 -2.04
C GLN A 7 2.12 -3.81 -2.14
N GLU A 8 2.66 -4.61 -3.06
CA GLU A 8 4.08 -4.56 -3.41
C GLU A 8 4.30 -3.38 -4.37
N SER A 9 4.66 -2.23 -3.83
CA SER A 9 4.82 -1.00 -4.61
C SER A 9 5.83 -0.06 -3.96
N ASP A 10 6.05 1.09 -4.59
CA ASP A 10 6.84 2.20 -4.05
C ASP A 10 6.02 3.48 -4.19
N TRP A 11 4.92 3.59 -3.45
CA TRP A 11 3.97 4.70 -3.63
C TRP A 11 4.65 6.06 -3.48
N VAL A 12 5.60 6.16 -2.55
CA VAL A 12 6.40 7.37 -2.29
C VAL A 12 7.25 7.76 -3.51
N ARG A 13 7.71 6.81 -4.32
CA ARG A 13 8.62 7.07 -5.45
C ARG A 13 7.95 7.09 -6.81
N ARG A 14 6.86 6.33 -6.98
CA ARG A 14 6.24 6.07 -8.30
C ARG A 14 4.84 6.65 -8.45
N CYS A 15 4.34 7.41 -7.49
CA CYS A 15 3.05 8.12 -7.56
C CYS A 15 1.85 7.17 -7.76
N PRO A 16 1.09 6.83 -6.72
CA PRO A 16 0.11 5.73 -6.77
C PRO A 16 -1.23 6.19 -7.35
N HIS A 17 -1.33 6.30 -8.68
CA HIS A 17 -2.51 6.93 -9.29
C HIS A 17 -3.62 5.94 -9.70
N GLN A 18 -3.44 4.61 -9.64
CA GLN A 18 -4.47 3.69 -10.17
C GLN A 18 -5.01 2.62 -9.20
N ASN A 19 -4.27 2.17 -8.18
CA ASN A 19 -4.72 1.06 -7.30
C ASN A 19 -5.70 1.45 -6.18
N HIS A 20 -6.17 2.71 -6.13
CA HIS A 20 -6.88 3.23 -4.94
C HIS A 20 -8.41 3.01 -4.96
N HIS A 21 -9.03 2.85 -6.14
CA HIS A 21 -10.49 2.92 -6.26
C HIS A 21 -11.26 1.75 -5.67
N LEU A 22 -10.68 0.55 -5.60
CA LEU A 22 -11.37 -0.61 -5.02
C LEU A 22 -11.51 -0.46 -3.49
N MET A 23 -10.44 -0.02 -2.82
CA MET A 23 -10.43 0.15 -1.36
C MET A 23 -11.33 1.31 -0.92
N GLU A 24 -11.38 2.39 -1.69
CA GLU A 24 -12.35 3.46 -1.46
C GLU A 24 -13.80 2.96 -1.57
N ARG A 25 -14.12 2.19 -2.62
CA ARG A 25 -15.47 1.64 -2.82
C ARG A 25 -15.87 0.68 -1.71
N LEU A 26 -14.96 -0.15 -1.23
CA LEU A 26 -15.21 -1.04 -0.09
C LEU A 26 -15.40 -0.24 1.20
N SER A 27 -14.60 0.81 1.40
CA SER A 27 -14.77 1.71 2.56
C SER A 27 -16.14 2.39 2.55
N ARG A 28 -16.59 2.88 1.39
CA ARG A 28 -17.94 3.46 1.20
C ARG A 28 -19.08 2.48 1.46
N LYS A 29 -18.84 1.17 1.35
CA LYS A 29 -19.82 0.12 1.67
C LYS A 29 -19.79 -0.30 3.16
N GLY A 30 -18.99 0.37 4.00
CA GLY A 30 -18.89 0.08 5.43
C GLY A 30 -17.85 -0.98 5.79
N HIS A 31 -16.90 -1.27 4.90
CA HIS A 31 -15.76 -2.12 5.23
C HIS A 31 -14.60 -1.27 5.78
N GLU A 32 -13.88 -1.79 6.76
CA GLU A 32 -12.66 -1.17 7.26
C GLU A 32 -11.49 -1.73 6.44
N ALA A 33 -10.89 -0.91 5.59
CA ALA A 33 -9.75 -1.29 4.76
C ALA A 33 -8.47 -0.62 5.27
N ARG A 34 -7.43 -1.41 5.52
CA ARG A 34 -6.08 -0.95 5.83
C ARG A 34 -5.13 -1.42 4.73
N VAL A 35 -4.33 -0.51 4.19
CA VAL A 35 -3.34 -0.80 3.14
C VAL A 35 -1.94 -0.68 3.72
N ILE A 36 -1.11 -1.69 3.49
CA ILE A 36 0.33 -1.67 3.78
C ILE A 36 1.06 -1.63 2.44
N ASP A 37 1.86 -0.58 2.23
CA ASP A 37 2.78 -0.49 1.10
C ASP A 37 4.06 -1.26 1.47
N TYR A 38 4.36 -2.31 0.71
CA TYR A 38 5.57 -3.10 0.85
C TYR A 38 6.53 -2.72 -0.27
N GLU A 39 7.67 -2.17 0.11
CA GLU A 39 8.66 -1.64 -0.82
C GLU A 39 9.18 -2.72 -1.77
N ILE A 40 8.82 -2.62 -3.04
CA ILE A 40 9.25 -3.60 -4.05
C ILE A 40 10.72 -3.41 -4.45
N MET A 41 11.23 -2.18 -4.38
CA MET A 41 12.65 -1.87 -4.64
C MET A 41 13.55 -2.01 -3.40
N TRP A 42 13.15 -2.81 -2.40
CA TRP A 42 13.93 -3.04 -1.18
C TRP A 42 15.38 -3.46 -1.43
N LYS A 43 15.66 -4.17 -2.54
CA LYS A 43 17.03 -4.56 -2.93
C LYS A 43 17.92 -3.39 -3.32
N GLU A 44 17.34 -2.29 -3.79
CA GLU A 44 18.05 -1.08 -4.17
C GLU A 44 18.44 -0.25 -2.93
N HIS A 45 17.74 -0.47 -1.80
CA HIS A 45 17.98 0.21 -0.55
C HIS A 45 19.03 -0.55 0.28
N LYS A 46 20.31 -0.47 -0.14
CA LYS A 46 21.44 -1.16 0.51
C LYS A 46 21.69 -0.76 1.98
N ASN A 47 21.06 0.31 2.49
CA ASN A 47 21.24 0.84 3.85
C ASN A 47 19.89 1.21 4.51
N LYS A 48 18.97 0.26 4.65
CA LYS A 48 17.84 0.47 5.57
C LYS A 48 18.32 0.23 7.00
N GLU A 49 18.66 1.31 7.70
CA GLU A 49 18.69 1.29 9.15
C GLU A 49 17.27 1.05 9.64
N ILE A 50 17.07 -0.05 10.36
CA ILE A 50 15.80 -0.34 11.03
C ILE A 50 15.80 0.55 12.28
N ILE A 51 15.01 1.62 12.25
CA ILE A 51 14.74 2.49 13.41
C ILE A 51 13.55 1.93 14.19
#